data_AF-A0A1M4EMN4-F1
#
_entry.id   AF-A0A1M4EMN4-F1
#
_cell.length_a   1.000
_cell.length_b   1.000
_cell.length_c   1.000
_cell.angle_alpha   90.00
_cell.angle_beta   90.00
_cell.angle_gamma   90.00
#
_symmetry.space_group_name_H-M   'P 1'
#
loop_
_entity.id
_entity.type
_entity.pdbx_description
1 polymer ?
#
loop_
_entity_poly.entity_id
_entity_poly.type
_entity_poly.pdbx_seq_one_letter_code
_entity_poly.pdbx_strand_id
1 'polypeptide(L)'
;MSARTTRPAWEDLPDAVINAVEARFGHVLKAETMTGGIMPGVVARLDIEGGEHEHVFLKAIERDHDAAKLHLRERWAGENLPEEVPAPRMLWSGTHRGWHTAVWEYVNDHARHADLSPGSPDLNPVLDTMALLGTMLTPCPNGAMPVSDNVKALVTKGRALLDKPSLPNRELYEAAFECLDPAHLRGNTLLHYDLSASNLLVSGQRVKVVDWSFAARGAAWLDAALFAPRLVEAGHNPVEVDGLLSTLPPWRDAPRSAVAGIAAAWTLFREYKARYGPDEVREARARAAEAGRAWLAYQRAKG
;
A
#
# COMPACT_ATOMS: atom_id res chain seq x y z
N MET A 1 23.66 -10.59 13.87
CA MET A 1 23.68 -9.18 13.46
C MET A 1 23.30 -9.13 11.99
N SER A 2 22.02 -8.86 11.69
CA SER A 2 21.60 -8.65 10.31
C SER A 2 22.15 -7.30 9.87
N ALA A 3 22.98 -7.27 8.83
CA ALA A 3 23.41 -6.03 8.22
C ALA A 3 22.14 -5.34 7.71
N ARG A 4 21.68 -4.29 8.41
CA ARG A 4 20.75 -3.33 7.82
C ARG A 4 21.45 -2.85 6.55
N THR A 5 20.98 -3.25 5.38
CA THR A 5 21.43 -2.67 4.14
C THR A 5 21.14 -1.18 4.27
N THR A 6 22.18 -0.38 4.47
CA THR A 6 22.04 1.06 4.65
C THR A 6 21.37 1.60 3.41
N ARG A 7 20.23 2.27 3.56
CA ARG A 7 19.55 2.90 2.43
C ARG A 7 20.52 3.92 1.82
N PRO A 8 20.72 3.94 0.49
CA PRO A 8 21.53 4.97 -0.14
C PRO A 8 20.93 6.34 0.19
N ALA A 9 21.80 7.29 0.49
CA ALA A 9 21.43 8.66 0.79
C ALA A 9 21.30 9.48 -0.50
N TRP A 10 20.86 10.73 -0.37
CA TRP A 10 20.81 11.69 -1.47
C TRP A 10 22.18 11.90 -2.10
N GLU A 11 23.22 11.97 -1.27
CA GLU A 11 24.61 12.21 -1.64
C GLU A 11 25.22 11.02 -2.41
N ASP A 12 24.60 9.85 -2.32
CA ASP A 12 25.02 8.65 -3.06
C ASP A 12 24.43 8.60 -4.49
N LEU A 13 23.52 9.51 -4.84
CA LEU A 13 22.95 9.57 -6.19
C LEU A 13 23.98 10.08 -7.20
N PRO A 14 23.92 9.62 -8.47
CA PRO A 14 24.76 10.18 -9.51
C PRO A 14 24.54 11.69 -9.67
N ASP A 15 25.61 12.45 -9.92
CA ASP A 15 25.55 13.90 -10.15
C ASP A 15 24.47 14.31 -11.17
N ALA A 16 24.24 13.49 -12.20
CA ALA A 16 23.22 13.77 -13.20
C ALA A 16 21.79 13.77 -12.64
N VAL A 17 21.52 12.97 -11.61
CA VAL A 17 20.23 12.95 -10.89
C VAL A 17 20.13 14.17 -9.98
N ILE A 18 21.17 14.43 -9.18
CA ILE A 18 21.25 15.58 -8.27
C ILE A 18 21.03 16.88 -9.05
N ASN A 19 21.81 17.10 -10.11
CA ASN A 19 21.72 18.27 -10.97
C ASN A 19 20.34 18.42 -11.63
N ALA A 20 19.67 17.30 -12.00
CA ALA A 20 18.34 17.36 -12.63
C ALA A 20 17.27 17.81 -11.64
N VAL A 21 17.35 17.37 -10.38
CA VAL A 21 16.44 17.80 -9.30
C VAL A 21 16.73 19.25 -8.92
N GLU A 22 18.00 19.63 -8.72
CA GLU A 22 18.36 21.01 -8.36
C GLU A 22 18.02 22.02 -9.46
N ALA A 23 18.18 21.65 -10.72
CA ALA A 23 17.76 22.49 -11.85
C ALA A 23 16.23 22.71 -11.89
N ARG A 24 15.45 21.82 -11.27
CA ARG A 24 13.99 21.89 -11.26
C ARG A 24 13.44 22.63 -10.04
N PHE A 25 14.03 22.42 -8.87
CA PHE A 25 13.49 22.89 -7.60
C PHE A 25 14.32 23.99 -6.94
N GLY A 26 15.60 24.12 -7.28
CA GLY A 26 16.56 24.97 -6.59
C GLY A 26 17.60 24.15 -5.84
N HIS A 27 18.58 24.83 -5.24
CA HIS A 27 19.67 24.19 -4.51
C HIS A 27 19.13 23.41 -3.29
N VAL A 28 19.62 22.18 -3.09
CA VAL A 28 19.26 21.36 -1.94
C VAL A 28 20.21 21.69 -0.78
N LEU A 29 19.68 22.36 0.24
CA LEU A 29 20.45 22.75 1.44
C LEU A 29 20.72 21.57 2.36
N LYS A 30 19.75 20.65 2.43
CA LYS A 30 19.80 19.48 3.31
C LYS A 30 18.93 18.37 2.72
N ALA A 31 19.42 17.15 2.81
CA ALA A 31 18.64 15.96 2.55
C ALA A 31 18.50 15.14 3.84
N GLU A 32 17.27 14.79 4.19
CA GLU A 32 17.00 13.87 5.29
C GLU A 32 16.55 12.53 4.72
N THR A 33 17.40 11.51 4.90
CA THR A 33 17.07 10.14 4.47
C THR A 33 15.99 9.58 5.37
N MET A 34 14.86 9.19 4.78
CA MET A 34 13.73 8.64 5.51
C MET A 34 14.06 7.22 5.99
N THR A 35 14.18 7.05 7.30
CA THR A 35 14.44 5.77 7.94
C THR A 35 13.13 4.99 8.10
N GLY A 36 12.80 4.13 7.15
CA GLY A 36 11.58 3.33 7.19
C GLY A 36 11.19 2.72 5.84
N GLY A 37 10.39 1.65 5.89
CA GLY A 37 9.95 0.92 4.69
C GLY A 37 10.98 -0.11 4.19
N ILE A 38 10.46 -1.17 3.56
CA ILE A 38 11.25 -2.32 3.06
C ILE A 38 11.72 -2.13 1.62
N MET A 39 11.26 -1.07 0.95
CA MET A 39 11.56 -0.82 -0.45
C MET A 39 12.98 -0.24 -0.59
N PRO A 40 13.82 -0.81 -1.48
CA PRO A 40 15.14 -0.28 -1.76
C PRO A 40 15.07 1.00 -2.61
N GLY A 41 16.20 1.71 -2.66
CA GLY A 41 16.32 3.01 -3.31
C GLY A 41 16.44 4.16 -2.30
N VAL A 42 16.78 5.34 -2.81
CA VAL A 42 16.84 6.58 -2.04
C VAL A 42 15.42 7.06 -1.77
N VAL A 43 15.16 7.44 -0.53
CA VAL A 43 13.92 8.12 -0.14
C VAL A 43 14.31 9.22 0.83
N ALA A 44 14.05 10.47 0.45
CA ALA A 44 14.53 11.62 1.19
C ALA A 44 13.52 12.77 1.20
N ARG A 45 13.46 13.50 2.32
CA ARG A 45 12.97 14.88 2.32
C ARG A 45 14.13 15.76 1.89
N LEU A 46 13.91 16.64 0.91
CA LEU A 46 14.88 17.64 0.49
C LEU A 46 14.40 19.01 0.94
N ASP A 47 15.28 19.75 1.61
CA ASP A 47 15.07 21.14 2.00
C ASP A 47 15.68 22.03 0.92
N ILE A 48 14.86 22.89 0.32
CA ILE A 48 15.19 23.62 -0.91
C ILE A 48 15.40 25.11 -0.61
N GLU A 49 16.45 25.70 -1.14
CA GLU A 49 16.73 27.13 -1.00
C GLU A 49 15.87 27.97 -1.96
N GLY A 50 15.03 28.85 -1.42
CA GLY A 50 14.39 29.94 -2.18
C GLY A 50 13.47 29.51 -3.34
N GLY A 51 13.07 28.23 -3.39
CA GLY A 51 12.18 27.67 -4.40
C GLY A 51 10.70 27.86 -4.08
N GLU A 52 9.82 27.52 -5.03
CA GLU A 52 8.36 27.49 -4.83
C GLU A 52 7.95 26.50 -3.70
N HIS A 53 8.73 25.44 -3.53
CA HIS A 53 8.54 24.43 -2.49
C HIS A 53 9.72 24.47 -1.52
N GLU A 54 9.49 24.82 -0.25
CA GLU A 54 10.52 24.76 0.81
C GLU A 54 10.98 23.32 1.10
N HIS A 55 10.06 22.37 0.97
CA HIS A 55 10.32 20.94 1.15
C HIS A 55 9.71 20.12 0.02
N VAL A 56 10.45 19.12 -0.45
CA VAL A 56 9.95 18.11 -1.40
C VAL A 56 10.31 16.70 -0.95
N PHE A 57 9.52 15.72 -1.38
CA PHE A 57 9.75 14.31 -1.07
C PHE A 57 10.27 13.57 -2.31
N LEU A 58 11.50 13.08 -2.27
CA LEU A 58 12.15 12.36 -3.35
C LEU A 58 12.08 10.85 -3.12
N LYS A 59 11.78 10.09 -4.18
CA LYS A 59 12.14 8.69 -4.30
C LYS A 59 13.01 8.47 -5.54
N ALA A 60 14.05 7.67 -5.42
CA ALA A 60 14.88 7.28 -6.55
C ALA A 60 15.36 5.84 -6.42
N ILE A 61 15.50 5.14 -7.56
CA ILE A 61 16.00 3.77 -7.60
C ILE A 61 16.76 3.51 -8.89
N GLU A 62 17.77 2.66 -8.83
CA GLU A 62 18.42 2.11 -10.03
C GLU A 62 17.39 1.39 -10.91
N ARG A 63 17.41 1.70 -12.20
CA ARG A 63 16.48 1.20 -13.21
C ARG A 63 16.51 -0.32 -13.33
N ASP A 64 17.69 -0.92 -13.19
CA ASP A 64 17.88 -2.37 -13.37
C ASP A 64 17.64 -3.15 -12.06
N HIS A 65 17.29 -2.47 -10.97
CA HIS A 65 16.93 -3.12 -9.71
C HIS A 65 15.55 -3.79 -9.81
N ASP A 66 15.38 -5.00 -9.26
CA ASP A 66 14.12 -5.78 -9.32
C ASP A 66 12.87 -5.05 -8.79
N ALA A 67 13.09 -4.09 -7.90
CA ALA A 67 12.06 -3.26 -7.28
C ALA A 67 11.68 -2.01 -8.10
N ALA A 68 12.40 -1.69 -9.19
CA ALA A 68 12.15 -0.53 -10.04
C ALA A 68 10.72 -0.51 -10.61
N LYS A 69 10.15 -1.69 -10.88
CA LYS A 69 8.77 -1.84 -11.35
C LYS A 69 7.72 -1.22 -10.41
N LEU A 70 7.97 -1.21 -9.10
CA LEU A 70 7.05 -0.63 -8.11
C LEU A 70 7.18 0.90 -8.08
N HIS A 71 8.40 1.43 -8.18
CA HIS A 71 8.64 2.87 -8.36
C HIS A 71 8.03 3.40 -9.66
N LEU A 72 8.12 2.65 -10.77
CA LEU A 72 7.49 3.01 -12.04
C LEU A 72 5.96 3.01 -11.95
N ARG A 73 5.38 2.09 -11.16
CA ARG A 73 3.94 2.06 -10.91
C ARG A 73 3.50 3.26 -10.07
N GLU A 74 4.25 3.59 -9.03
CA GLU A 74 4.00 4.77 -8.20
C GLU A 74 4.12 6.06 -9.02
N ARG A 75 5.15 6.17 -9.88
CA ARG A 75 5.29 7.26 -10.83
C ARG A 75 4.09 7.36 -11.76
N TRP A 76 3.67 6.26 -12.37
CA TRP A 76 2.48 6.24 -13.24
C TRP A 76 1.23 6.74 -12.47
N ALA A 77 1.04 6.29 -11.23
CA ALA A 77 -0.07 6.78 -10.40
C ALA A 77 0.05 8.29 -10.15
N GLY A 78 1.23 8.77 -9.73
CA GLY A 78 1.49 10.19 -9.51
C GLY A 78 1.25 11.07 -10.74
N GLU A 79 1.48 10.55 -11.95
CA GLU A 79 1.23 11.24 -13.23
C GLU A 79 -0.25 11.25 -13.64
N ASN A 80 -1.09 10.37 -13.07
CA ASN A 80 -2.46 10.12 -13.55
C ASN A 80 -3.56 10.30 -12.48
N LEU A 81 -3.19 10.55 -11.22
CA LEU A 81 -4.16 10.87 -10.17
C LEU A 81 -4.73 12.29 -10.40
N PRO A 82 -6.06 12.47 -10.36
CA PRO A 82 -6.67 13.80 -10.33
C PRO A 82 -6.14 14.63 -9.15
N GLU A 83 -6.04 15.95 -9.32
CA GLU A 83 -5.47 16.86 -8.32
C GLU A 83 -6.28 16.88 -7.01
N GLU A 84 -7.58 16.64 -7.11
CA GLU A 84 -8.50 16.62 -5.97
C GLU A 84 -8.36 15.37 -5.10
N VAL A 85 -7.71 14.31 -5.62
CA VAL A 85 -7.44 13.09 -4.85
C VAL A 85 -6.67 13.45 -3.59
N PRO A 86 -7.03 12.91 -2.40
CA PRO A 86 -6.30 13.10 -1.17
C PRO A 86 -4.96 12.35 -1.18
N ALA A 87 -4.07 12.69 -2.10
CA ALA A 87 -2.70 12.21 -2.22
C ALA A 87 -1.75 13.43 -2.34
N PRO A 88 -0.45 13.30 -2.04
CA PRO A 88 0.53 14.32 -2.39
C PRO A 88 0.65 14.43 -3.91
N ARG A 89 0.68 15.65 -4.46
CA ARG A 89 0.84 15.83 -5.90
C ARG A 89 2.25 15.43 -6.32
N MET A 90 2.39 14.75 -7.45
CA MET A 90 3.69 14.55 -8.05
C MET A 90 4.15 15.83 -8.74
N LEU A 91 5.30 16.36 -8.33
CA LEU A 91 5.86 17.61 -8.84
C LEU A 91 6.71 17.39 -10.08
N TRP A 92 7.41 16.26 -10.13
CA TRP A 92 8.33 15.93 -11.21
C TRP A 92 8.68 14.44 -11.21
N SER A 93 8.99 13.90 -12.38
CA SER A 93 9.53 12.56 -12.55
C SER A 93 10.56 12.54 -13.68
N GLY A 94 11.53 11.64 -13.59
CA GLY A 94 12.68 11.63 -14.49
C GLY A 94 13.32 10.25 -14.63
N THR A 95 14.19 10.12 -15.62
CA THR A 95 15.09 8.96 -15.74
C THR A 95 16.44 9.45 -16.24
N HIS A 96 17.45 9.36 -15.38
CA HIS A 96 18.77 9.94 -15.62
C HIS A 96 19.85 8.93 -15.23
N ARG A 97 20.79 8.65 -16.15
CA ARG A 97 21.96 7.78 -15.92
C ARG A 97 21.63 6.44 -15.24
N GLY A 98 20.55 5.78 -15.67
CA GLY A 98 20.16 4.48 -15.11
C GLY A 98 19.40 4.55 -13.80
N TRP A 99 18.89 5.71 -13.39
CA TRP A 99 18.03 5.87 -12.22
C TRP A 99 16.64 6.36 -12.63
N HIS A 100 15.61 5.81 -12.00
CA HIS A 100 14.27 6.40 -11.99
C HIS A 100 14.15 7.32 -10.80
N THR A 101 13.60 8.51 -11.01
CA THR A 101 13.42 9.52 -9.98
C THR A 101 12.01 10.08 -10.03
N ALA A 102 11.43 10.33 -8.88
CA ALA A 102 10.16 11.02 -8.77
C ALA A 102 10.12 11.86 -7.49
N VAL A 103 9.50 13.03 -7.59
CA VAL A 103 9.43 14.04 -6.54
C VAL A 103 7.97 14.41 -6.33
N TRP A 104 7.54 14.41 -5.08
CA TRP A 104 6.19 14.77 -4.65
C TRP A 104 6.22 15.97 -3.72
N GLU A 105 5.04 16.58 -3.56
CA GLU A 105 4.79 17.49 -2.45
C GLU A 105 5.11 16.80 -1.13
N TYR A 106 5.79 17.52 -0.26
CA TYR A 106 5.93 17.12 1.12
C TYR A 106 4.65 17.49 1.89
N VAL A 107 4.00 16.51 2.55
CA VAL A 107 2.65 16.69 3.11
C VAL A 107 2.59 17.75 4.20
N ASN A 108 3.53 17.72 5.16
CA ASN A 108 3.92 18.75 6.14
C ASN A 108 4.55 18.07 7.38
N ASP A 109 5.22 18.84 8.24
CA ASP A 109 5.89 18.33 9.46
C ASP A 109 4.95 17.94 10.61
N HIS A 110 3.67 18.28 10.53
CA HIS A 110 2.66 17.91 11.52
C HIS A 110 1.86 16.66 11.13
N ALA A 111 2.10 16.12 9.93
CA ALA A 111 1.45 14.92 9.47
C ALA A 111 2.02 13.70 10.19
N ARG A 112 1.14 12.85 10.72
CA ARG A 112 1.53 11.59 11.36
C ARG A 112 0.83 10.41 10.71
N HIS A 113 1.37 9.21 10.87
CA HIS A 113 0.66 8.01 10.47
C HIS A 113 -0.67 7.87 11.23
N ALA A 114 -1.69 7.35 10.54
CA ALA A 114 -3.01 7.12 11.11
C ALA A 114 -2.94 6.08 12.24
N ASP A 115 -3.66 6.35 13.32
CA ASP A 115 -3.95 5.36 14.36
C ASP A 115 -5.26 4.65 14.02
N LEU A 116 -5.19 3.35 13.76
CA LEU A 116 -6.36 2.54 13.38
C LEU A 116 -6.98 1.79 14.57
N SER A 117 -6.53 2.04 15.80
CA SER A 117 -7.03 1.35 17.00
C SER A 117 -8.50 1.70 17.31
N PRO A 118 -9.24 0.83 18.02
CA PRO A 118 -10.61 1.13 18.45
C PRO A 118 -10.70 2.45 19.22
N GLY A 119 -11.66 3.30 18.85
CA GLY A 119 -11.87 4.61 19.48
C GLY A 119 -10.94 5.73 18.99
N SER A 120 -9.99 5.43 18.09
CA SER A 120 -9.15 6.46 17.48
C SER A 120 -9.99 7.52 16.74
N PRO A 121 -9.67 8.83 16.89
CA PRO A 121 -10.33 9.89 16.14
C PRO A 121 -10.01 9.86 14.64
N ASP A 122 -9.02 9.07 14.21
CA ASP A 122 -8.59 9.00 12.81
C ASP A 122 -9.48 8.08 11.97
N LEU A 123 -10.25 7.18 12.60
CA LEU A 123 -11.01 6.15 11.88
C LEU A 123 -12.04 6.74 10.92
N ASN A 124 -12.83 7.72 11.36
CA ASN A 124 -13.84 8.34 10.51
C ASN A 124 -13.21 9.09 9.32
N PRO A 125 -12.20 9.98 9.53
CA PRO A 125 -11.47 10.59 8.41
C PRO A 125 -10.88 9.57 7.42
N VAL A 126 -10.37 8.44 7.90
CA VAL A 126 -9.82 7.37 7.05
C VAL A 126 -10.92 6.71 6.22
N LEU A 127 -12.05 6.33 6.83
CA LEU A 127 -13.17 5.71 6.11
C LEU A 127 -13.80 6.68 5.09
N ASP A 128 -13.96 7.95 5.46
CA ASP A 128 -14.44 9.00 4.56
C ASP A 128 -13.49 9.16 3.36
N THR A 129 -12.18 9.13 3.62
CA THR A 129 -11.16 9.17 2.56
C THR A 129 -11.24 7.94 1.65
N MET A 130 -11.45 6.74 2.19
CA MET A 130 -11.63 5.53 1.39
C MET A 130 -12.89 5.59 0.51
N ALA A 131 -14.01 6.09 1.05
CA ALA A 131 -15.24 6.29 0.28
C ALA A 131 -15.04 7.31 -0.86
N LEU A 132 -14.31 8.38 -0.56
CA LEU A 132 -13.96 9.42 -1.50
C LEU A 132 -13.05 8.90 -2.62
N LEU A 133 -12.03 8.09 -2.30
CA LEU A 133 -11.17 7.43 -3.28
C LEU A 133 -12.00 6.54 -4.23
N GLY A 134 -12.88 5.69 -3.69
CA GLY A 134 -13.72 4.82 -4.51
C GLY A 134 -14.58 5.60 -5.50
N THR A 135 -15.03 6.80 -5.12
CA THR A 135 -15.82 7.69 -5.98
C THR A 135 -14.96 8.40 -7.03
N MET A 136 -13.87 9.06 -6.61
CA MET A 136 -13.02 9.85 -7.52
C MET A 136 -12.21 9.01 -8.50
N LEU A 137 -11.90 7.77 -8.13
CA LEU A 137 -11.07 6.88 -8.92
C LEU A 137 -11.88 5.87 -9.74
N THR A 138 -13.18 6.13 -9.88
CA THR A 138 -14.09 5.40 -10.76
C THR A 138 -14.74 6.40 -11.74
N PRO A 139 -14.46 6.34 -13.05
CA PRO A 139 -13.67 5.32 -13.73
C PRO A 139 -12.17 5.43 -13.44
N CYS A 140 -11.48 4.30 -13.50
CA CYS A 140 -10.03 4.19 -13.37
C CYS A 140 -9.34 4.95 -14.52
N PRO A 141 -8.29 5.73 -14.24
CA PRO A 141 -7.42 6.30 -15.29
C PRO A 141 -6.87 5.22 -16.23
N ASN A 142 -6.67 5.60 -17.50
CA ASN A 142 -6.14 4.71 -18.52
C ASN A 142 -4.69 4.31 -18.23
N GLY A 143 -4.31 3.07 -18.59
CA GLY A 143 -2.95 2.57 -18.42
C GLY A 143 -2.67 1.89 -17.09
N ALA A 144 -3.62 1.89 -16.16
CA ALA A 144 -3.52 1.15 -14.91
C ALA A 144 -3.35 -0.36 -15.15
N MET A 145 -2.37 -0.98 -14.49
CA MET A 145 -2.22 -2.44 -14.50
C MET A 145 -3.41 -3.11 -13.82
N PRO A 146 -3.84 -4.30 -14.28
CA PRO A 146 -4.93 -5.02 -13.64
C PRO A 146 -4.52 -5.55 -12.27
N VAL A 147 -5.47 -5.55 -11.31
CA VAL A 147 -5.23 -6.05 -9.94
C VAL A 147 -4.81 -7.52 -9.88
N SER A 148 -5.10 -8.30 -10.92
CA SER A 148 -4.61 -9.68 -11.08
C SER A 148 -3.10 -9.80 -10.94
N ASP A 149 -2.34 -8.79 -11.37
CA ASP A 149 -0.88 -8.79 -11.30
C ASP A 149 -0.38 -8.73 -9.86
N ASN A 150 -1.10 -8.01 -9.00
CA ASN A 150 -0.80 -7.97 -7.57
C ASN A 150 -1.26 -9.25 -6.87
N VAL A 151 -2.49 -9.69 -7.14
CA VAL A 151 -3.11 -10.85 -6.49
C VAL A 151 -2.37 -12.15 -6.84
N LYS A 152 -1.72 -12.23 -8.00
CA LYS A 152 -0.90 -13.38 -8.40
C LYS A 152 0.11 -13.78 -7.33
N ALA A 153 0.75 -12.83 -6.65
CA ALA A 153 1.70 -13.12 -5.58
C ALA A 153 1.02 -13.76 -4.35
N LEU A 154 -0.16 -13.23 -3.96
CA LEU A 154 -0.96 -13.79 -2.86
C LEU A 154 -1.39 -15.22 -3.17
N VAL A 155 -1.97 -15.44 -4.36
CA VAL A 155 -2.45 -16.75 -4.80
C VAL A 155 -1.30 -17.76 -4.93
N THR A 156 -0.19 -17.38 -5.56
CA THR A 156 0.95 -18.29 -5.76
C THR A 156 1.52 -18.76 -4.41
N LYS A 157 1.72 -17.84 -3.46
CA LYS A 157 2.24 -18.20 -2.14
C LYS A 157 1.21 -18.89 -1.26
N GLY A 158 -0.07 -18.56 -1.43
CA GLY A 158 -1.17 -19.24 -0.76
C GLY A 158 -1.27 -20.71 -1.18
N ARG A 159 -1.26 -20.97 -2.49
CA ARG A 159 -1.22 -22.34 -3.04
C ARG A 159 -0.02 -23.13 -2.54
N ALA A 160 1.17 -22.53 -2.64
CA ALA A 160 2.40 -23.17 -2.16
C ALA A 160 2.37 -23.56 -0.66
N LEU A 161 1.58 -22.84 0.14
CA LEU A 161 1.38 -23.15 1.55
C LEU A 161 0.27 -24.20 1.76
N LEU A 162 -0.83 -24.14 1.01
CA LEU A 162 -1.88 -25.17 1.01
C LEU A 162 -1.34 -26.55 0.60
N ASP A 163 -0.36 -26.60 -0.30
CA ASP A 163 0.28 -27.84 -0.72
C ASP A 163 1.13 -28.49 0.40
N LYS A 164 1.36 -27.80 1.54
CA LYS A 164 2.10 -28.34 2.69
C LYS A 164 1.18 -29.13 3.62
N PRO A 165 1.38 -30.45 3.84
CA PRO A 165 0.53 -31.27 4.70
C PRO A 165 0.40 -30.76 6.14
N SER A 166 1.45 -30.09 6.64
CA SER A 166 1.55 -29.60 8.02
C SER A 166 0.93 -28.22 8.24
N LEU A 167 0.21 -27.63 7.27
CA LEU A 167 -0.43 -26.32 7.45
C LEU A 167 -1.54 -26.40 8.51
N PRO A 168 -1.41 -25.70 9.66
CA PRO A 168 -2.47 -25.68 10.67
C PRO A 168 -3.73 -25.02 10.13
N ASN A 169 -4.91 -25.48 10.57
CA ASN A 169 -6.21 -24.93 10.18
C ASN A 169 -6.43 -24.90 8.66
N ARG A 170 -5.86 -25.84 7.90
CA ARG A 170 -5.99 -25.92 6.43
C ARG A 170 -7.44 -25.73 5.97
N GLU A 171 -8.36 -26.45 6.62
CA GLU A 171 -9.79 -26.44 6.28
C GLU A 171 -10.40 -25.04 6.32
N LEU A 172 -9.91 -24.15 7.19
CA LEU A 172 -10.36 -22.75 7.27
C LEU A 172 -10.12 -22.02 5.95
N TYR A 173 -8.95 -22.25 5.34
CA TYR A 173 -8.50 -21.53 4.15
C TYR A 173 -8.96 -22.16 2.86
N GLU A 174 -8.87 -23.49 2.74
CA GLU A 174 -8.95 -24.21 1.47
C GLU A 174 -10.26 -23.91 0.71
N ALA A 175 -11.41 -24.10 1.36
CA ALA A 175 -12.70 -23.83 0.74
C ALA A 175 -12.87 -22.36 0.30
N ALA A 176 -12.42 -21.41 1.12
CA ALA A 176 -12.50 -19.99 0.76
C ALA A 176 -11.54 -19.63 -0.38
N PHE A 177 -10.33 -20.18 -0.35
CA PHE A 177 -9.30 -19.94 -1.36
C PHE A 177 -9.70 -20.49 -2.74
N GLU A 178 -10.31 -21.68 -2.81
CA GLU A 178 -10.81 -22.24 -4.09
C GLU A 178 -12.00 -21.45 -4.67
N CYS A 179 -12.80 -20.81 -3.82
CA CYS A 179 -13.91 -19.96 -4.24
C CYS A 179 -13.46 -18.59 -4.78
N LEU A 180 -12.15 -18.28 -4.76
CA LEU A 180 -11.64 -17.03 -5.31
C LEU A 180 -11.67 -17.05 -6.84
N ASP A 181 -12.79 -16.63 -7.43
CA ASP A 181 -12.90 -16.38 -8.86
C ASP A 181 -12.23 -15.04 -9.24
N PRO A 182 -11.17 -15.04 -10.07
CA PRO A 182 -10.54 -13.82 -10.55
C PRO A 182 -11.48 -12.85 -11.28
N ALA A 183 -12.61 -13.32 -11.83
CA ALA A 183 -13.60 -12.47 -12.48
C ALA A 183 -14.19 -11.44 -11.51
N HIS A 184 -14.40 -11.80 -10.23
CA HIS A 184 -14.91 -10.89 -9.20
C HIS A 184 -13.93 -9.78 -8.80
N LEU A 185 -12.64 -9.94 -9.16
CA LEU A 185 -11.61 -8.95 -8.88
C LEU A 185 -11.55 -7.86 -9.97
N ARG A 186 -12.17 -8.11 -11.12
CA ARG A 186 -12.23 -7.15 -12.23
C ARG A 186 -13.17 -6.01 -11.86
N GLY A 187 -12.78 -4.80 -12.26
CA GLY A 187 -13.61 -3.62 -12.08
C GLY A 187 -12.97 -2.43 -12.79
N ASN A 188 -13.54 -1.25 -12.55
CA ASN A 188 -13.14 -0.01 -13.19
C ASN A 188 -12.75 1.06 -12.18
N THR A 189 -12.17 0.67 -11.06
CA THR A 189 -11.70 1.58 -10.01
C THR A 189 -10.19 1.48 -9.90
N LEU A 190 -9.49 2.61 -9.80
CA LEU A 190 -8.09 2.60 -9.41
C LEU A 190 -7.99 2.36 -7.91
N LEU A 191 -7.46 1.21 -7.53
CA LEU A 191 -7.25 0.78 -6.16
C LEU A 191 -5.87 1.23 -5.70
N HIS A 192 -5.76 1.58 -4.42
CA HIS A 192 -4.46 1.74 -3.78
C HIS A 192 -3.79 0.37 -3.52
N TYR A 193 -4.59 -0.67 -3.26
CA TYR A 193 -4.23 -2.06 -2.99
C TYR A 193 -3.47 -2.32 -1.67
N ASP A 194 -2.72 -1.35 -1.15
CA ASP A 194 -1.98 -1.50 0.11
C ASP A 194 -2.32 -0.44 1.16
N LEU A 195 -3.61 -0.13 1.34
CA LEU A 195 -4.04 0.78 2.40
C LEU A 195 -3.67 0.20 3.77
N SER A 196 -2.99 1.00 4.57
CA SER A 196 -2.61 0.67 5.95
C SER A 196 -2.20 1.94 6.70
N ALA A 197 -2.07 1.86 8.04
CA ALA A 197 -1.64 2.97 8.88
C ALA A 197 -0.36 3.67 8.37
N SER A 198 0.61 2.92 7.83
CA SER A 198 1.86 3.48 7.31
C SER A 198 1.70 4.30 6.02
N ASN A 199 0.59 4.11 5.29
CA ASN A 199 0.32 4.76 4.01
C ASN A 199 -0.78 5.84 4.12
N LEU A 200 -1.21 6.13 5.35
CA LEU A 200 -2.23 7.12 5.66
C LEU A 200 -1.60 8.18 6.57
N LEU A 201 -1.43 9.39 6.04
CA LEU A 201 -0.91 10.54 6.77
C LEU A 201 -2.05 11.44 7.20
N VAL A 202 -2.20 11.64 8.50
CA VAL A 202 -3.26 12.44 9.12
C VAL A 202 -2.69 13.78 9.58
N SER A 203 -3.36 14.86 9.19
CA SER A 203 -3.07 16.23 9.62
C SER A 203 -4.39 16.93 9.97
N GLY A 204 -4.75 16.90 11.26
CA GLY A 204 -6.09 17.28 11.71
C GLY A 204 -7.13 16.27 11.23
N GLN A 205 -8.19 16.72 10.55
CA GLN A 205 -9.20 15.83 9.94
C GLN A 205 -8.88 15.46 8.49
N ARG A 206 -7.75 15.91 7.94
CA ARG A 206 -7.34 15.61 6.57
C ARG A 206 -6.46 14.37 6.56
N VAL A 207 -6.78 13.42 5.69
CA VAL A 207 -5.95 12.25 5.42
C VAL A 207 -5.35 12.40 4.03
N LYS A 208 -4.06 12.13 3.88
CA LYS A 208 -3.36 11.97 2.61
C LYS A 208 -2.91 10.52 2.47
N VAL A 209 -3.24 9.92 1.34
CA VAL A 209 -2.87 8.54 0.98
C VAL A 209 -1.59 8.59 0.16
N VAL A 210 -0.54 7.98 0.71
CA VAL A 210 0.81 7.96 0.14
C VAL A 210 1.18 6.54 -0.29
N ASP A 211 2.24 6.41 -1.09
CA ASP A 211 2.78 5.14 -1.56
C ASP A 211 1.85 4.32 -2.47
N TRP A 212 1.61 4.87 -3.67
CA TRP A 212 0.82 4.24 -4.73
C TRP A 212 1.59 3.16 -5.52
N SER A 213 2.64 2.58 -4.94
CA SER A 213 3.51 1.56 -5.57
C SER A 213 2.78 0.27 -5.96
N PHE A 214 1.58 0.04 -5.44
CA PHE A 214 0.72 -1.11 -5.79
C PHE A 214 -0.56 -0.72 -6.53
N ALA A 215 -0.67 0.55 -6.98
CA ALA A 215 -1.87 1.04 -7.66
C ALA A 215 -2.29 0.15 -8.83
N ALA A 216 -3.55 -0.28 -8.84
CA ALA A 216 -4.03 -1.21 -9.86
C ALA A 216 -5.53 -1.05 -10.11
N ARG A 217 -5.96 -1.35 -11.33
CA ARG A 217 -7.36 -1.37 -11.71
C ARG A 217 -8.05 -2.64 -11.22
N GLY A 218 -9.12 -2.50 -10.46
CA GLY A 218 -9.91 -3.64 -9.97
C GLY A 218 -11.30 -3.23 -9.50
N ALA A 219 -11.96 -4.17 -8.81
CA ALA A 219 -13.25 -3.94 -8.18
C ALA A 219 -13.10 -3.04 -6.93
N ALA A 220 -13.93 -2.00 -6.81
CA ALA A 220 -13.85 -0.97 -5.77
C ALA A 220 -13.84 -1.53 -4.32
N TRP A 221 -14.46 -2.69 -4.09
CA TRP A 221 -14.53 -3.32 -2.77
C TRP A 221 -13.20 -3.89 -2.27
N LEU A 222 -12.20 -4.07 -3.15
CA LEU A 222 -10.95 -4.75 -2.82
C LEU A 222 -10.10 -4.00 -1.80
N ASP A 223 -10.05 -2.67 -1.89
CA ASP A 223 -9.32 -1.87 -0.90
C ASP A 223 -9.91 -2.05 0.50
N ALA A 224 -11.24 -2.07 0.64
CA ALA A 224 -11.91 -2.37 1.90
C ALA A 224 -11.63 -3.81 2.38
N ALA A 225 -11.67 -4.80 1.49
CA ALA A 225 -11.37 -6.20 1.85
C ALA A 225 -9.93 -6.41 2.34
N LEU A 226 -8.96 -5.73 1.72
CA LEU A 226 -7.55 -5.81 2.08
C LEU A 226 -7.21 -4.98 3.32
N PHE A 227 -8.02 -3.95 3.61
CA PHE A 227 -7.94 -3.12 4.81
C PHE A 227 -8.54 -3.80 6.05
N ALA A 228 -9.59 -4.61 5.88
CA ALA A 228 -10.27 -5.30 6.98
C ALA A 228 -9.34 -6.05 7.96
N PRO A 229 -8.43 -6.94 7.52
CA PRO A 229 -7.52 -7.62 8.44
C PRO A 229 -6.51 -6.67 9.10
N ARG A 230 -6.26 -5.47 8.55
CA ARG A 230 -5.42 -4.43 9.20
C ARG A 230 -6.15 -3.77 10.36
N LEU A 231 -7.46 -3.60 10.27
CA LEU A 231 -8.29 -3.12 11.40
C LEU A 231 -8.33 -4.17 12.52
N VAL A 232 -8.44 -5.47 12.16
CA VAL A 232 -8.32 -6.54 13.16
C VAL A 232 -6.92 -6.54 13.81
N GLU A 233 -5.86 -6.35 13.02
CA GLU A 233 -4.48 -6.22 13.54
C GLU A 233 -4.33 -5.00 14.47
N ALA A 234 -5.10 -3.92 14.25
CA ALA A 234 -5.13 -2.74 15.11
C ALA A 234 -5.97 -2.92 16.40
N GLY A 235 -6.64 -4.06 16.58
CA GLY A 235 -7.34 -4.43 17.81
C GLY A 235 -8.87 -4.47 17.72
N HIS A 236 -9.47 -4.22 16.56
CA HIS A 236 -10.91 -4.38 16.37
C HIS A 236 -11.29 -5.86 16.31
N ASN A 237 -12.47 -6.21 16.81
CA ASN A 237 -13.01 -7.54 16.55
C ASN A 237 -13.65 -7.60 15.14
N PRO A 238 -13.73 -8.79 14.50
CA PRO A 238 -14.26 -8.91 13.14
C PRO A 238 -15.68 -8.36 12.93
N VAL A 239 -16.56 -8.40 13.94
CA VAL A 239 -17.93 -7.86 13.83
C VAL A 239 -17.89 -6.33 13.71
N GLU A 240 -17.06 -5.67 14.53
CA GLU A 240 -16.83 -4.22 14.46
C GLU A 240 -16.26 -3.82 13.10
N VAL A 241 -15.27 -4.56 12.59
CA VAL A 241 -14.67 -4.31 11.28
C VAL A 241 -15.71 -4.37 10.16
N ASP A 242 -16.56 -5.39 10.12
CA ASP A 242 -17.61 -5.48 9.11
C ASP A 242 -18.65 -4.36 9.24
N GLY A 243 -18.97 -3.93 10.47
CA GLY A 243 -19.82 -2.77 10.73
C GLY A 243 -19.22 -1.47 10.19
N LEU A 244 -17.94 -1.21 10.47
CA LEU A 244 -17.21 -0.05 9.96
C LEU A 244 -17.18 -0.04 8.43
N LEU A 245 -16.81 -1.16 7.80
CA LEU A 245 -16.72 -1.25 6.34
C LEU A 245 -18.09 -1.18 5.65
N SER A 246 -19.18 -1.55 6.33
CA SER A 246 -20.55 -1.42 5.81
C SER A 246 -21.01 0.02 5.62
N THR A 247 -20.24 1.00 6.10
CA THR A 247 -20.43 2.42 5.75
C THR A 247 -19.99 2.74 4.32
N LEU A 248 -19.06 1.97 3.75
CA LEU A 248 -18.50 2.17 2.42
C LEU A 248 -19.45 1.57 1.35
N PRO A 249 -19.92 2.35 0.36
CA PRO A 249 -20.80 1.82 -0.68
C PRO A 249 -20.23 0.59 -1.41
N PRO A 250 -18.94 0.57 -1.84
CA PRO A 250 -18.38 -0.60 -2.51
C PRO A 250 -18.43 -1.89 -1.67
N TRP A 251 -18.37 -1.80 -0.33
CA TRP A 251 -18.40 -2.98 0.53
C TRP A 251 -19.74 -3.71 0.51
N ARG A 252 -20.84 -2.97 0.33
CA ARG A 252 -22.19 -3.54 0.35
C ARG A 252 -22.42 -4.47 -0.83
N ASP A 253 -21.83 -4.14 -1.97
CA ASP A 253 -21.96 -4.90 -3.23
C ASP A 253 -20.88 -6.00 -3.39
N ALA A 254 -20.00 -6.16 -2.40
CA ALA A 254 -18.90 -7.12 -2.47
C ALA A 254 -19.41 -8.58 -2.44
N PRO A 255 -19.05 -9.43 -3.42
CA PRO A 255 -19.40 -10.85 -3.38
C PRO A 255 -18.74 -11.52 -2.17
N ARG A 256 -19.54 -12.07 -1.25
CA ARG A 256 -19.04 -12.59 0.04
C ARG A 256 -18.05 -13.74 -0.14
N SER A 257 -18.25 -14.60 -1.13
CA SER A 257 -17.28 -15.64 -1.51
C SER A 257 -15.94 -15.06 -1.98
N ALA A 258 -15.95 -13.97 -2.75
CA ALA A 258 -14.74 -13.30 -3.20
C ALA A 258 -14.01 -12.58 -2.05
N VAL A 259 -14.75 -11.97 -1.12
CA VAL A 259 -14.19 -11.39 0.11
C VAL A 259 -13.49 -12.46 0.95
N ALA A 260 -14.15 -13.62 1.17
CA ALA A 260 -13.55 -14.73 1.90
C ALA A 260 -12.31 -15.29 1.17
N GLY A 261 -12.36 -15.42 -0.16
CA GLY A 261 -11.23 -15.90 -0.95
C GLY A 261 -10.02 -14.96 -0.92
N ILE A 262 -10.23 -13.64 -1.03
CA ILE A 262 -9.15 -12.66 -0.86
C ILE A 262 -8.62 -12.66 0.58
N ALA A 263 -9.48 -12.76 1.60
CA ALA A 263 -9.04 -12.88 2.98
C ALA A 263 -8.16 -14.12 3.20
N ALA A 264 -8.53 -15.26 2.60
CA ALA A 264 -7.73 -16.49 2.63
C ALA A 264 -6.38 -16.31 1.93
N ALA A 265 -6.37 -15.78 0.71
CA ALA A 265 -5.14 -15.56 -0.04
C ALA A 265 -4.19 -14.57 0.66
N TRP A 266 -4.73 -13.47 1.20
CA TRP A 266 -3.96 -12.50 1.98
C TRP A 266 -3.36 -13.13 3.24
N THR A 267 -4.17 -13.90 3.98
CA THR A 267 -3.74 -14.56 5.22
C THR A 267 -2.66 -15.59 4.96
N LEU A 268 -2.87 -16.48 3.97
CA LEU A 268 -1.88 -17.50 3.61
C LEU A 268 -0.56 -16.89 3.11
N PHE A 269 -0.60 -15.75 2.41
CA PHE A 269 0.62 -15.04 2.05
C PHE A 269 1.37 -14.53 3.28
N ARG A 270 0.68 -13.95 4.27
CA ARG A 270 1.29 -13.48 5.52
C ARG A 270 1.86 -14.66 6.32
N GLU A 271 1.13 -15.76 6.41
CA GLU A 271 1.59 -17.04 6.96
C GLU A 271 2.86 -17.55 6.28
N TYR A 272 2.91 -17.52 4.94
CA TYR A 272 4.09 -17.92 4.18
C TYR A 272 5.28 -17.02 4.55
N LYS A 273 5.08 -15.70 4.61
CA LYS A 273 6.15 -14.74 4.95
C LYS A 273 6.57 -14.85 6.42
N ALA A 274 5.69 -15.24 7.33
CA ALA A 274 6.02 -15.50 8.72
C ALA A 274 6.93 -16.74 8.88
N ARG A 275 6.75 -17.76 8.02
CA ARG A 275 7.58 -18.99 8.05
C ARG A 275 8.88 -18.88 7.26
N TYR A 276 8.82 -18.26 6.08
CA TYR A 276 9.89 -18.34 5.07
C TYR A 276 10.42 -16.97 4.62
N GLY A 277 9.93 -15.87 5.20
CA GLY A 277 10.44 -14.53 4.92
C GLY A 277 11.76 -14.23 5.66
N PRO A 278 12.34 -13.03 5.46
CA PRO A 278 13.44 -12.53 6.27
C PRO A 278 13.08 -12.48 7.74
N ASP A 279 14.00 -12.87 8.63
CA ASP A 279 13.76 -13.04 10.06
C ASP A 279 13.19 -11.78 10.72
N GLU A 280 13.70 -10.61 10.34
CA GLU A 280 13.34 -9.31 10.90
C GLU A 280 11.88 -8.91 10.68
N VAL A 281 11.18 -9.52 9.71
CA VAL A 281 9.75 -9.24 9.47
C VAL A 281 8.84 -10.39 9.90
N ARG A 282 9.37 -11.56 10.29
CA ARG A 282 8.54 -12.77 10.53
C ARG A 282 7.50 -12.56 11.62
N GLU A 283 7.88 -11.94 12.72
CA GLU A 283 6.99 -11.72 13.87
C GLU A 283 5.80 -10.81 13.51
N ALA A 284 6.08 -9.69 12.83
CA ALA A 284 5.04 -8.80 12.34
C ALA A 284 4.12 -9.51 11.33
N ARG A 285 4.67 -10.37 10.46
CA ARG A 285 3.86 -11.16 9.51
C ARG A 285 3.02 -12.23 10.21
N ALA A 286 3.48 -12.79 11.32
CA ALA A 286 2.71 -13.73 12.13
C ALA A 286 1.51 -13.05 12.80
N ARG A 287 1.68 -11.85 13.38
CA ARG A 287 0.58 -11.05 13.92
C ARG A 287 -0.45 -10.69 12.84
N ALA A 288 0.00 -10.20 11.69
CA ALA A 288 -0.87 -9.92 10.56
C ALA A 288 -1.65 -11.17 10.10
N ALA A 289 -0.99 -12.34 10.07
CA ALA A 289 -1.65 -13.60 9.71
C ALA A 289 -2.69 -14.07 10.75
N GLU A 290 -2.47 -13.80 12.03
CA GLU A 290 -3.46 -14.05 13.08
C GLU A 290 -4.71 -13.19 12.91
N ALA A 291 -4.53 -11.88 12.67
CA ALA A 291 -5.63 -10.98 12.35
C ALA A 291 -6.39 -11.42 11.08
N GLY A 292 -5.66 -11.86 10.05
CA GLY A 292 -6.24 -12.43 8.83
C GLY A 292 -7.06 -13.69 9.07
N ARG A 293 -6.59 -14.59 9.95
CA ARG A 293 -7.36 -15.79 10.36
C ARG A 293 -8.65 -15.43 11.07
N ALA A 294 -8.59 -14.51 12.03
CA ALA A 294 -9.77 -14.09 12.77
C ALA A 294 -10.83 -13.48 11.83
N TRP A 295 -10.38 -12.64 10.89
CA TRP A 295 -11.24 -12.07 9.85
C TRP A 295 -11.84 -13.14 8.93
N LEU A 296 -11.04 -14.08 8.44
CA LEU A 296 -11.50 -15.16 7.58
C LEU A 296 -12.52 -16.07 8.28
N ALA A 297 -12.28 -16.41 9.55
CA ALA A 297 -13.20 -17.21 10.35
C ALA A 297 -14.57 -16.54 10.46
N TYR A 298 -14.60 -15.22 10.69
CA TYR A 298 -15.84 -14.45 10.66
C TYR A 298 -16.54 -14.50 9.29
N GLN A 299 -15.81 -14.26 8.20
CA GLN A 299 -16.41 -14.29 6.85
C GLN A 299 -17.01 -15.66 6.50
N ARG A 300 -16.39 -16.75 6.96
CA ARG A 300 -16.90 -18.11 6.77
C ARG A 300 -18.09 -18.47 7.65
N ALA A 301 -18.25 -17.82 8.79
CA ALA A 301 -19.44 -18.00 9.64
C ALA A 301 -20.64 -17.20 9.13
N LYS A 302 -20.40 -16.13 8.38
CA LYS A 302 -21.43 -15.20 7.85
C LYS A 302 -22.02 -15.64 6.51
N GLY A 303 -21.23 -16.30 5.65
CA GLY A 303 -21.65 -16.80 4.33
C GLY A 303 -22.08 -18.25 4.35
#